data_AF-A0A946EMY4-F1
#
_entry.id   AF-A0A946EMY4-F1
#
_cell.length_a   1.000
_cell.length_b   1.000
_cell.length_c   1.000
_cell.angle_alpha   90.00
_cell.angle_beta   90.00
_cell.angle_gamma   90.00
#
_symmetry.space_group_name_H-M   'P 1'
#
loop_
_entity.id
_entity.type
_entity.pdbx_description
1 polymer ?
#
loop_
_entity_poly.entity_id
_entity_poly.type
_entity_poly.pdbx_seq_one_letter_code
_entity_poly.pdbx_strand_id
1 'polypeptide(L)'
;MTKPIFTRYRLWIGCWLVLWASGCVSVEQQSQRYQQLQPQRYVIVHPEGRESVPEYIEFARWKSQQGYSIEWIPFSMAASPEQRFRSVSQQLKKRRPTDGDSAYLLIAATDEELPMGPWQPVGTDLTIRSDLPLLAGREDLGGRLETSDWQPAVAFPPTWICGRIPYEDPEVVAAALKSARIFQQKQGPRSALLGSERFAVASDAALVMAGVRNDLQALDWSTHLFNEDWPREQKLDDKTVNVTATRKGDRYLETSKYQIEWSFISSWNFNSPDIVYVISHASGYIKNGKRYIGAGTQLFAPRAFCHWNDPEFNARHEQRSPTTPAIFLTTGCTMGNPENPMLELMTVKGWAAAIVTGTHNTAPLPLFAAIRAERSAPLYFAAGLTVGQSHHATLNAYLKDSNWDPGNWLLYPWAKKAKLQNVLGLTIYGDPSISMENRSSVQ
;
A
#
# COMPACT_ATOMS: atom_id res chain seq x y z
N MET A 1 44.45 -2.80 48.20
CA MET A 1 44.17 -3.82 47.17
C MET A 1 42.86 -3.50 46.48
N THR A 2 42.93 -2.72 45.40
CA THR A 2 41.81 -2.32 44.55
C THR A 2 41.60 -3.36 43.47
N LYS A 3 40.41 -4.00 43.43
CA LYS A 3 39.99 -4.89 42.34
C LYS A 3 39.40 -4.07 41.19
N PRO A 4 39.64 -4.42 39.91
CA PRO A 4 39.26 -3.57 38.78
C PRO A 4 37.79 -3.75 38.38
N ILE A 5 37.10 -2.62 38.16
CA ILE A 5 35.70 -2.47 37.73
C ILE A 5 35.54 -2.59 36.19
N PHE A 6 36.53 -3.14 35.47
CA PHE A 6 36.61 -2.98 34.00
C PHE A 6 36.08 -4.13 33.14
N THR A 7 35.38 -5.12 33.70
CA THR A 7 34.94 -6.30 32.93
C THR A 7 33.47 -6.28 32.49
N ARG A 8 32.63 -5.36 32.99
CA ARG A 8 31.19 -5.30 32.62
C ARG A 8 30.85 -4.30 31.50
N TYR A 9 31.74 -3.36 31.17
CA TYR A 9 31.48 -2.37 30.11
C TYR A 9 31.83 -2.85 28.69
N ARG A 10 32.68 -3.89 28.55
CA ARG A 10 33.05 -4.42 27.22
C ARG A 10 31.94 -5.26 26.57
N LEU A 11 31.06 -5.88 27.34
CA LEU A 11 29.96 -6.68 26.80
C LEU A 11 28.83 -5.81 26.23
N TRP A 12 28.57 -4.64 26.83
CA TRP A 12 27.54 -3.70 26.35
C TRP A 12 27.98 -2.90 25.12
N ILE A 13 29.25 -2.51 25.03
CA ILE A 13 29.80 -1.83 23.85
C ILE A 13 29.93 -2.80 22.67
N GLY A 14 30.19 -4.09 22.93
CA GLY A 14 30.16 -5.15 21.91
C GLY A 14 28.76 -5.35 21.30
N CYS A 15 27.69 -5.36 22.11
CA CYS A 15 26.32 -5.43 21.58
C CYS A 15 25.93 -4.19 20.75
N TRP A 16 26.39 -3.00 21.12
CA TRP A 16 26.16 -1.78 20.34
C TRP A 16 26.96 -1.74 19.02
N LEU A 17 28.19 -2.24 19.01
CA LEU A 17 29.00 -2.32 17.78
C LEU A 17 28.53 -3.42 16.82
N VAL A 18 27.98 -4.53 17.33
CA VAL A 18 27.33 -5.55 16.49
C VAL A 18 25.98 -5.07 15.94
N LEU A 19 25.28 -4.17 16.65
CA LEU A 19 24.09 -3.47 16.12
C LEU A 19 24.42 -2.44 15.03
N TRP A 20 25.67 -1.96 14.94
CA TRP A 20 26.13 -0.99 13.94
C TRP A 20 26.86 -1.63 12.75
N ALA A 21 27.50 -2.78 12.95
CA ALA A 21 28.18 -3.51 11.89
C ALA A 21 27.24 -4.57 11.29
N SER A 22 26.70 -4.27 10.11
CA SER A 22 26.05 -5.18 9.15
C SER A 22 24.70 -5.78 9.56
N GLY A 23 23.61 -5.12 9.12
CA GLY A 23 22.24 -5.64 9.17
C GLY A 23 21.18 -4.62 8.71
N CYS A 24 21.48 -3.32 8.80
CA CYS A 24 20.60 -2.25 8.33
C CYS A 24 20.71 -2.06 6.82
N VAL A 25 19.62 -2.22 6.09
CA VAL A 25 19.54 -1.77 4.69
C VAL A 25 19.39 -0.24 4.65
N SER A 26 20.39 0.47 4.11
CA SER A 26 20.29 1.91 3.90
C SER A 26 19.23 2.21 2.82
N VAL A 27 18.31 3.14 3.12
CA VAL A 27 17.29 3.60 2.17
C VAL A 27 17.95 4.14 0.90
N GLU A 28 19.04 4.89 1.03
CA GLU A 28 19.77 5.44 -0.11
C GLU A 28 20.34 4.32 -1.00
N GLN A 29 21.07 3.38 -0.40
CA GLN A 29 21.69 2.27 -1.15
C GLN A 29 20.64 1.39 -1.83
N GLN A 30 19.56 1.09 -1.13
CA GLN A 30 18.47 0.29 -1.67
C GLN A 30 17.71 1.07 -2.75
N SER A 31 17.48 2.38 -2.58
CA SER A 31 16.86 3.23 -3.60
C SER A 31 17.71 3.25 -4.87
N GLN A 32 19.01 3.56 -4.78
CA GLN A 32 19.94 3.54 -5.92
C GLN A 32 19.92 2.20 -6.65
N ARG A 33 19.91 1.09 -5.90
CA ARG A 33 19.87 -0.27 -6.46
C ARG A 33 18.57 -0.54 -7.24
N TYR A 34 17.43 -0.05 -6.79
CA TYR A 34 16.15 -0.21 -7.50
C TYR A 34 15.99 0.77 -8.67
N GLN A 35 16.56 1.98 -8.57
CA GLN A 35 16.59 2.95 -9.67
C GLN A 35 17.31 2.39 -10.91
N GLN A 36 18.31 1.52 -10.72
CA GLN A 36 19.06 0.87 -11.79
C GLN A 36 18.23 -0.13 -12.63
N LEU A 37 17.08 -0.61 -12.15
CA LEU A 37 16.29 -1.62 -12.87
C LEU A 37 15.65 -1.10 -14.16
N GLN A 38 15.44 0.21 -14.29
CA GLN A 38 14.83 0.92 -15.42
C GLN A 38 13.93 0.07 -16.35
N PRO A 39 12.84 -0.53 -15.84
CA PRO A 39 12.03 -1.48 -16.62
C PRO A 39 11.46 -0.82 -17.87
N GLN A 40 11.65 -1.41 -19.05
CA GLN A 40 11.12 -0.88 -20.33
C GLN A 40 9.88 -1.63 -20.82
N ARG A 41 9.57 -2.78 -20.21
CA ARG A 41 8.40 -3.60 -20.57
C ARG A 41 7.26 -3.38 -19.59
N TYR A 42 6.05 -3.27 -20.13
CA TYR A 42 4.83 -3.11 -19.36
C TYR A 42 3.77 -4.11 -19.86
N VAL A 43 3.44 -5.08 -19.01
CA VAL A 43 2.50 -6.16 -19.32
C VAL A 43 1.14 -5.86 -18.69
N ILE A 44 0.06 -6.03 -19.43
CA ILE A 44 -1.31 -5.92 -18.91
C ILE A 44 -1.97 -7.30 -19.02
N VAL A 45 -2.37 -7.86 -17.88
CA VAL A 45 -3.15 -9.11 -17.79
C VAL A 45 -4.61 -8.74 -17.64
N HIS A 46 -5.48 -9.28 -18.49
CA HIS A 46 -6.89 -8.91 -18.54
C HIS A 46 -7.79 -10.03 -19.08
N PRO A 47 -9.08 -10.05 -18.75
CA PRO A 47 -10.04 -10.88 -19.47
C PRO A 47 -10.20 -10.40 -20.91
N GLU A 48 -10.46 -11.33 -21.82
CA GLU A 48 -10.73 -11.07 -23.24
C GLU A 48 -11.78 -9.96 -23.42
N GLY A 49 -11.50 -9.01 -24.32
CA GLY A 49 -12.34 -7.86 -24.62
C GLY A 49 -11.90 -6.55 -23.94
N ARG A 50 -11.17 -6.60 -22.81
CA ARG A 50 -10.70 -5.36 -22.13
C ARG A 50 -9.70 -4.55 -22.95
N GLU A 51 -8.95 -5.18 -23.84
CA GLU A 51 -8.05 -4.52 -24.79
C GLU A 51 -8.78 -3.58 -25.77
N SER A 52 -10.10 -3.76 -25.93
CA SER A 52 -10.94 -2.91 -26.79
C SER A 52 -11.59 -1.74 -26.04
N VAL A 53 -11.47 -1.70 -24.71
CA VAL A 53 -12.05 -0.66 -23.86
C VAL A 53 -11.24 0.64 -24.02
N PRO A 54 -11.89 1.79 -24.33
CA PRO A 54 -11.21 3.04 -24.64
C PRO A 54 -10.18 3.49 -23.59
N GLU A 55 -10.49 3.31 -22.32
CA GLU A 55 -9.66 3.69 -21.18
C GLU A 55 -8.34 2.92 -21.15
N TYR A 56 -8.39 1.61 -21.42
CA TYR A 56 -7.22 0.75 -21.48
C TYR A 56 -6.36 1.05 -22.73
N ILE A 57 -7.00 1.38 -23.85
CA ILE A 57 -6.30 1.84 -25.08
C ILE A 57 -5.59 3.17 -24.83
N GLU A 58 -6.26 4.13 -24.21
CA GLU A 58 -5.68 5.44 -23.88
C GLU A 58 -4.52 5.29 -22.89
N PHE A 59 -4.68 4.46 -21.86
CA PHE A 59 -3.63 4.18 -20.90
C PHE A 59 -2.42 3.51 -21.54
N ALA A 60 -2.61 2.48 -22.37
CA ALA A 60 -1.52 1.82 -23.07
C ALA A 60 -0.79 2.78 -24.01
N ARG A 61 -1.51 3.62 -24.76
CA ARG A 61 -0.92 4.67 -25.60
C ARG A 61 -0.09 5.65 -24.76
N TRP A 62 -0.62 6.08 -23.63
CA TRP A 62 0.07 6.97 -22.70
C TRP A 62 1.37 6.34 -22.16
N LYS A 63 1.33 5.05 -21.81
CA LYS A 63 2.55 4.31 -21.40
C LYS A 63 3.54 4.15 -22.55
N SER A 64 3.10 3.87 -23.77
CA SER A 64 4.00 3.84 -24.94
C SER A 64 4.68 5.19 -25.19
N GLN A 65 3.98 6.31 -24.98
CA GLN A 65 4.56 7.65 -25.08
C GLN A 65 5.64 7.92 -24.02
N GLN A 66 5.63 7.18 -22.91
CA GLN A 66 6.68 7.20 -21.88
C GLN A 66 7.85 6.25 -22.20
N GLY A 67 7.82 5.57 -23.35
CA GLY A 67 8.89 4.66 -23.78
C GLY A 67 8.64 3.18 -23.44
N TYR A 68 7.54 2.83 -22.78
CA TYR A 68 7.25 1.43 -22.45
C TYR A 68 6.81 0.62 -23.67
N SER A 69 7.37 -0.57 -23.82
CA SER A 69 6.84 -1.62 -24.71
C SER A 69 5.65 -2.30 -24.04
N ILE A 70 4.45 -2.17 -24.63
CA ILE A 70 3.20 -2.68 -24.05
C ILE A 70 2.91 -4.08 -24.59
N GLU A 71 2.69 -5.02 -23.69
CA GLU A 71 2.27 -6.38 -24.01
C GLU A 71 0.93 -6.70 -23.32
N TRP A 72 0.04 -7.38 -24.03
CA TRP A 72 -1.26 -7.79 -23.52
C TRP A 72 -1.29 -9.32 -23.33
N ILE A 73 -1.79 -9.76 -22.18
CA ILE A 73 -2.02 -11.16 -21.85
C ILE A 73 -3.52 -11.34 -21.58
N PRO A 74 -4.28 -11.77 -22.59
CA PRO A 74 -5.70 -12.07 -22.42
C PRO A 74 -5.88 -13.42 -21.71
N PHE A 75 -7.01 -13.56 -21.01
CA PHE A 75 -7.52 -14.84 -20.54
C PHE A 75 -9.03 -14.95 -20.75
N SER A 76 -9.51 -16.16 -21.03
CA SER A 76 -10.94 -16.37 -21.32
C SER A 76 -11.76 -16.52 -20.05
N MET A 77 -12.86 -15.76 -19.95
CA MET A 77 -13.83 -15.86 -18.85
C MET A 77 -14.67 -17.15 -18.91
N ALA A 78 -14.66 -17.86 -20.04
CA ALA A 78 -15.31 -19.15 -20.17
C ALA A 78 -14.58 -20.29 -19.44
N ALA A 79 -13.27 -20.14 -19.18
CA ALA A 79 -12.47 -21.12 -18.45
C ALA A 79 -12.72 -21.02 -16.94
N SER A 80 -12.50 -22.10 -16.17
CA SER A 80 -12.62 -22.05 -14.71
C SER A 80 -11.58 -21.12 -14.07
N PRO A 81 -11.79 -20.60 -12.84
CA PRO A 81 -10.79 -19.77 -12.15
C PRO A 81 -9.40 -20.41 -12.08
N GLU A 82 -9.31 -21.71 -11.84
CA GLU A 82 -8.06 -22.47 -11.80
C GLU A 82 -7.39 -22.52 -13.17
N GLN A 83 -8.17 -22.74 -14.24
CA GLN A 83 -7.66 -22.76 -15.61
C GLN A 83 -7.16 -21.37 -16.04
N ARG A 84 -7.87 -20.30 -15.67
CA ARG A 84 -7.45 -18.91 -15.90
C ARG A 84 -6.14 -18.63 -15.17
N PHE A 85 -6.06 -18.95 -13.88
CA PHE A 85 -4.84 -18.78 -13.08
C PHE A 85 -3.65 -19.53 -13.67
N ARG A 86 -3.82 -20.81 -13.99
CA ARG A 86 -2.78 -21.64 -14.61
C ARG A 86 -2.31 -21.08 -15.95
N SER A 87 -3.26 -20.71 -16.83
CA SER A 87 -2.95 -20.14 -18.14
C SER A 87 -2.13 -18.84 -18.02
N VAL A 88 -2.57 -17.90 -17.18
CA VAL A 88 -1.86 -16.64 -16.95
C VAL A 88 -0.46 -16.92 -16.36
N SER A 89 -0.35 -17.81 -15.37
CA SER A 89 0.93 -18.20 -14.78
C SER A 89 1.92 -18.75 -15.82
N GLN A 90 1.47 -19.67 -16.69
CA GLN A 90 2.29 -20.20 -17.77
C GLN A 90 2.70 -19.14 -18.79
N GLN A 91 1.80 -18.19 -19.08
CA GLN A 91 2.10 -17.07 -19.98
C GLN A 91 3.10 -16.08 -19.38
N LEU A 92 3.02 -15.81 -18.07
CA LEU A 92 4.00 -14.99 -17.34
C LEU A 92 5.35 -15.70 -17.26
N LYS A 93 5.40 -17.02 -17.01
CA LYS A 93 6.66 -17.79 -17.06
C LYS A 93 7.35 -17.70 -18.41
N LYS A 94 6.60 -17.82 -19.52
CA LYS A 94 7.15 -17.74 -20.88
C LYS A 94 7.69 -16.35 -21.21
N ARG A 95 7.11 -15.30 -20.63
CA ARG A 95 7.46 -13.88 -20.87
C ARG A 95 8.37 -13.28 -19.81
N ARG A 96 8.80 -14.12 -18.86
CA ARG A 96 9.61 -13.74 -17.70
C ARG A 96 10.82 -12.91 -18.16
N PRO A 97 11.03 -11.71 -17.59
CA PRO A 97 12.27 -10.96 -17.78
C PRO A 97 13.51 -11.82 -17.54
N THR A 98 14.59 -11.51 -18.27
CA THR A 98 15.88 -12.20 -18.12
C THR A 98 16.47 -11.96 -16.75
N ASP A 99 17.38 -12.83 -16.31
CA ASP A 99 18.05 -12.67 -15.02
C ASP A 99 18.73 -11.30 -14.92
N GLY A 100 18.43 -10.56 -13.86
CA GLY A 100 18.92 -9.19 -13.67
C GLY A 100 17.93 -8.08 -14.10
N ASP A 101 16.88 -8.42 -14.86
CA ASP A 101 15.92 -7.48 -15.41
C ASP A 101 14.54 -7.55 -14.71
N SER A 102 13.73 -6.52 -14.91
CA SER A 102 12.39 -6.36 -14.34
C SER A 102 11.40 -5.86 -15.39
N ALA A 103 10.12 -6.22 -15.24
CA ALA A 103 9.03 -5.64 -16.02
C ALA A 103 7.89 -5.19 -15.12
N TYR A 104 7.18 -4.13 -15.53
CA TYR A 104 5.93 -3.74 -14.90
C TYR A 104 4.81 -4.68 -15.34
N LEU A 105 3.92 -5.01 -14.40
CA LEU A 105 2.75 -5.83 -14.63
C LEU A 105 1.52 -5.15 -14.01
N LEU A 106 0.46 -4.99 -14.79
CA LEU A 106 -0.84 -4.55 -14.32
C LEU A 106 -1.84 -5.70 -14.47
N ILE A 107 -2.37 -6.17 -13.35
CA ILE A 107 -3.50 -7.11 -13.34
C ILE A 107 -4.80 -6.29 -13.39
N ALA A 108 -5.42 -6.25 -14.56
CA ALA A 108 -6.70 -5.62 -14.81
C ALA A 108 -7.82 -6.66 -14.64
N ALA A 109 -8.02 -7.14 -13.41
CA ALA A 109 -8.99 -8.18 -13.10
C ALA A 109 -9.45 -8.12 -11.63
N THR A 110 -10.73 -8.35 -11.39
CA THR A 110 -11.30 -8.58 -10.05
C THR A 110 -10.73 -9.87 -9.43
N ASP A 111 -10.97 -10.06 -8.13
CA ASP A 111 -10.59 -11.30 -7.44
C ASP A 111 -11.43 -12.51 -7.92
N GLU A 112 -12.60 -12.28 -8.52
CA GLU A 112 -13.42 -13.35 -9.12
C GLU A 112 -12.91 -13.74 -10.51
N GLU A 113 -12.50 -12.75 -11.32
CA GLU A 113 -11.95 -12.95 -12.66
C GLU A 113 -10.58 -13.65 -12.60
N LEU A 114 -9.64 -13.13 -11.80
CA LEU A 114 -8.32 -13.72 -11.58
C LEU A 114 -7.99 -13.75 -10.08
N PRO A 115 -8.21 -14.89 -9.40
CA PRO A 115 -8.14 -14.95 -7.95
C PRO A 115 -6.75 -14.75 -7.35
N MET A 116 -6.73 -14.04 -6.23
CA MET A 116 -5.57 -13.79 -5.37
C MET A 116 -5.40 -14.88 -4.31
N GLY A 117 -6.09 -16.01 -4.36
CA GLY A 117 -6.06 -17.05 -3.31
C GLY A 117 -7.42 -17.71 -3.14
N PRO A 118 -7.72 -18.30 -1.96
CA PRO A 118 -6.98 -18.24 -0.70
C PRO A 118 -5.71 -19.09 -0.65
N TRP A 119 -4.63 -18.54 -0.09
CA TRP A 119 -3.35 -19.22 0.17
C TRP A 119 -3.20 -19.56 1.65
N GLN A 120 -2.62 -20.71 1.97
CA GLN A 120 -2.31 -21.13 3.33
C GLN A 120 -0.80 -21.32 3.53
N PRO A 121 -0.06 -20.33 4.04
CA PRO A 121 1.38 -20.47 4.25
C PRO A 121 1.72 -21.60 5.21
N VAL A 122 2.71 -22.41 4.83
CA VAL A 122 3.09 -23.61 5.60
C VAL A 122 3.57 -23.29 7.01
N GLY A 123 3.04 -24.03 7.97
CA GLY A 123 3.28 -23.82 9.40
C GLY A 123 2.43 -22.70 10.01
N THR A 124 1.38 -22.26 9.31
CA THR A 124 0.42 -21.29 9.82
C THR A 124 -1.02 -21.73 9.53
N ASP A 125 -1.94 -21.22 10.34
CA ASP A 125 -3.40 -21.27 10.17
C ASP A 125 -3.94 -20.08 9.35
N LEU A 126 -3.04 -19.29 8.76
CA LEU A 126 -3.43 -18.09 8.01
C LEU A 126 -4.00 -18.46 6.66
N THR A 127 -5.06 -17.74 6.30
CA THR A 127 -5.55 -17.67 4.94
C THR A 127 -5.24 -16.28 4.39
N ILE A 128 -4.50 -16.20 3.29
CA ILE A 128 -4.02 -14.95 2.69
C ILE A 128 -4.49 -14.81 1.24
N ARG A 129 -4.78 -13.57 0.83
CA ARG A 129 -4.97 -13.13 -0.56
C ARG A 129 -3.74 -12.34 -1.00
N SER A 130 -3.09 -12.79 -2.05
CA SER A 130 -1.83 -12.24 -2.58
C SER A 130 -1.69 -12.59 -4.06
N ASP A 131 -1.15 -11.66 -4.85
CA ASP A 131 -0.73 -11.92 -6.23
C ASP A 131 0.66 -12.57 -6.31
N LEU A 132 1.46 -12.52 -5.23
CA LEU A 132 2.85 -13.02 -5.24
C LEU A 132 3.00 -14.46 -5.76
N PRO A 133 2.09 -15.42 -5.45
CA PRO A 133 2.21 -16.77 -5.99
C PRO A 133 2.05 -16.85 -7.51
N LEU A 134 1.18 -16.02 -8.09
CA LEU A 134 1.07 -15.90 -9.54
C LEU A 134 2.39 -15.36 -10.14
N LEU A 135 2.95 -14.32 -9.52
CA LEU A 135 4.19 -13.69 -9.97
C LEU A 135 5.42 -14.61 -9.86
N ALA A 136 5.42 -15.51 -8.86
CA ALA A 136 6.45 -16.53 -8.71
C ALA A 136 6.30 -17.69 -9.71
N GLY A 137 5.19 -17.75 -10.45
CA GLY A 137 4.91 -18.81 -11.42
C GLY A 137 4.28 -20.05 -10.78
N ARG A 138 3.55 -19.92 -9.68
CA ARG A 138 2.71 -21.03 -9.22
C ARG A 138 1.59 -21.28 -10.23
N GLU A 139 1.31 -22.53 -10.57
CA GLU A 139 0.29 -22.89 -11.57
C GLU A 139 -1.01 -23.43 -10.96
N ASP A 140 -0.98 -23.79 -9.68
CA ASP A 140 -2.15 -24.30 -8.96
C ASP A 140 -2.73 -23.20 -8.06
N LEU A 141 -4.02 -22.93 -8.26
CA LEU A 141 -4.76 -21.95 -7.48
C LEU A 141 -5.10 -22.51 -6.09
N GLY A 142 -4.89 -21.67 -5.07
CA GLY A 142 -5.16 -21.96 -3.68
C GLY A 142 -4.25 -23.00 -3.02
N GLY A 143 -4.56 -23.32 -1.78
CA GLY A 143 -3.91 -24.39 -1.00
C GLY A 143 -2.64 -23.95 -0.27
N ARG A 144 -1.81 -24.93 0.10
CA ARG A 144 -0.60 -24.69 0.90
C ARG A 144 0.44 -23.92 0.11
N LEU A 145 1.03 -22.90 0.74
CA LEU A 145 2.03 -22.01 0.15
C LEU A 145 3.39 -22.24 0.81
N GLU A 146 4.33 -22.79 0.06
CA GLU A 146 5.73 -22.98 0.46
C GLU A 146 6.56 -21.73 0.14
N THR A 147 7.78 -21.67 0.68
CA THR A 147 8.67 -20.51 0.45
C THR A 147 9.01 -20.33 -1.04
N SER A 148 9.20 -21.42 -1.78
CA SER A 148 9.45 -21.42 -3.23
C SER A 148 8.32 -20.79 -4.04
N ASP A 149 7.11 -20.75 -3.50
CA ASP A 149 5.91 -20.34 -4.22
C ASP A 149 5.69 -18.83 -4.17
N TRP A 150 6.49 -18.06 -3.43
CA TRP A 150 6.33 -16.60 -3.35
C TRP A 150 7.66 -15.84 -3.23
N GLN A 151 8.68 -16.43 -2.60
CA GLN A 151 9.95 -15.75 -2.38
C GLN A 151 10.61 -15.27 -3.68
N PRO A 152 10.55 -16.01 -4.82
CA PRO A 152 11.09 -15.52 -6.09
C PRO A 152 10.45 -14.21 -6.57
N ALA A 153 9.19 -13.93 -6.23
CA ALA A 153 8.50 -12.70 -6.64
C ALA A 153 8.98 -11.46 -5.89
N VAL A 154 9.58 -11.62 -4.70
CA VAL A 154 10.05 -10.52 -3.84
C VAL A 154 11.58 -10.46 -3.72
N ALA A 155 12.29 -11.47 -4.25
CA ALA A 155 13.74 -11.46 -4.36
C ALA A 155 14.20 -10.29 -5.24
N PHE A 156 15.38 -9.73 -4.94
CA PHE A 156 15.97 -8.72 -5.81
C PHE A 156 16.81 -9.40 -6.90
N PRO A 157 16.71 -8.96 -8.18
CA PRO A 157 15.71 -8.00 -8.67
C PRO A 157 14.33 -8.68 -8.80
N PRO A 158 13.23 -7.96 -8.50
CA PRO A 158 11.90 -8.54 -8.68
C PRO A 158 11.66 -8.74 -10.17
N THR A 159 11.27 -9.95 -10.57
CA THR A 159 11.03 -10.22 -11.98
C THR A 159 9.79 -9.45 -12.49
N TRP A 160 8.73 -9.41 -11.69
CA TRP A 160 7.50 -8.67 -11.98
C TRP A 160 7.26 -7.61 -10.91
N ILE A 161 7.06 -6.37 -11.32
CA ILE A 161 6.66 -5.27 -10.46
C ILE A 161 5.17 -5.03 -10.68
N CYS A 162 4.34 -5.53 -9.75
CA CYS A 162 2.91 -5.74 -9.99
C CYS A 162 2.02 -4.72 -9.27
N GLY A 163 1.03 -4.20 -9.99
CA GLY A 163 -0.15 -3.53 -9.44
C GLY A 163 -1.44 -4.16 -9.96
N ARG A 164 -2.57 -3.89 -9.31
CA ARG A 164 -3.87 -4.46 -9.66
C ARG A 164 -4.96 -3.38 -9.74
N ILE A 165 -5.83 -3.47 -10.74
CA ILE A 165 -7.10 -2.72 -10.81
C ILE A 165 -8.22 -3.75 -10.65
N PRO A 166 -8.76 -3.94 -9.42
CA PRO A 166 -9.63 -5.06 -9.09
C PRO A 166 -11.10 -4.79 -9.41
N TYR A 167 -11.37 -4.11 -10.53
CA TYR A 167 -12.70 -3.63 -10.88
C TYR A 167 -13.09 -4.10 -12.28
N GLU A 168 -14.38 -4.39 -12.44
CA GLU A 168 -15.03 -4.68 -13.72
C GLU A 168 -15.78 -3.47 -14.28
N ASP A 169 -16.27 -2.58 -13.40
CA ASP A 169 -17.00 -1.38 -13.80
C ASP A 169 -16.09 -0.44 -14.62
N PRO A 170 -16.43 -0.16 -15.89
CA PRO A 170 -15.66 0.72 -16.75
C PRO A 170 -15.43 2.11 -16.17
N GLU A 171 -16.40 2.68 -15.43
CA GLU A 171 -16.26 4.02 -14.84
C GLU A 171 -15.22 4.04 -13.72
N VAL A 172 -15.18 2.98 -12.90
CA VAL A 172 -14.19 2.83 -11.83
C VAL A 172 -12.80 2.64 -12.41
N VAL A 173 -12.68 1.81 -13.45
CA VAL A 173 -11.43 1.59 -14.19
C VAL A 173 -10.94 2.90 -14.83
N ALA A 174 -11.83 3.64 -15.49
CA ALA A 174 -11.53 4.95 -16.08
C ALA A 174 -10.97 5.90 -15.02
N ALA A 175 -11.63 5.99 -13.87
CA ALA A 175 -11.21 6.84 -12.76
C ALA A 175 -9.82 6.44 -12.23
N ALA A 176 -9.53 5.14 -12.12
CA ALA A 176 -8.21 4.65 -11.69
C ALA A 176 -7.10 5.08 -12.66
N LEU A 177 -7.27 4.80 -13.95
CA LEU A 177 -6.26 5.08 -14.99
C LEU A 177 -6.09 6.59 -15.19
N LYS A 178 -7.19 7.36 -15.15
CA LYS A 178 -7.16 8.82 -15.20
C LYS A 178 -6.44 9.42 -13.99
N SER A 179 -6.66 8.88 -12.78
CA SER A 179 -5.98 9.36 -11.56
C SER A 179 -4.48 9.15 -11.63
N ALA A 180 -4.02 8.00 -12.14
CA ALA A 180 -2.61 7.74 -12.41
C ALA A 180 -2.01 8.80 -13.35
N ARG A 181 -2.71 9.13 -14.44
CA ARG A 181 -2.26 10.16 -15.39
C ARG A 181 -2.21 11.55 -14.77
N ILE A 182 -3.26 11.98 -14.08
CA ILE A 182 -3.32 13.29 -13.41
C ILE A 182 -2.18 13.40 -12.40
N PHE A 183 -1.93 12.35 -11.61
CA PHE A 183 -0.81 12.32 -10.68
C PHE A 183 0.52 12.51 -11.39
N GLN A 184 0.80 11.74 -12.45
CA GLN A 184 2.09 11.82 -13.14
C GLN A 184 2.31 13.18 -13.83
N GLN A 185 1.23 13.83 -14.29
CA GLN A 185 1.29 15.12 -14.99
C GLN A 185 1.34 16.34 -14.06
N LYS A 186 1.00 16.17 -12.78
CA LYS A 186 1.05 17.28 -11.81
C LYS A 186 2.47 17.87 -11.76
N GLN A 187 2.54 19.18 -11.61
CA GLN A 187 3.79 19.93 -11.47
C GLN A 187 3.77 20.70 -10.15
N GLY A 188 4.93 21.18 -9.74
CA GLY A 188 5.07 22.02 -8.56
C GLY A 188 5.64 21.30 -7.34
N PRO A 189 5.52 21.92 -6.15
CA PRO A 189 6.18 21.47 -4.93
C PRO A 189 5.65 20.11 -4.47
N ARG A 190 6.56 19.32 -3.88
CA ARG A 190 6.25 18.00 -3.33
C ARG A 190 5.69 18.15 -1.93
N SER A 191 4.58 17.47 -1.65
CA SER A 191 4.03 17.47 -0.30
C SER A 191 3.48 16.13 0.15
N ALA A 192 3.54 15.90 1.46
CA ALA A 192 3.02 14.72 2.11
C ALA A 192 2.05 15.10 3.23
N LEU A 193 0.98 14.33 3.34
CA LEU A 193 0.05 14.37 4.45
C LEU A 193 0.24 13.12 5.31
N LEU A 194 0.51 13.33 6.59
CA LEU A 194 1.01 12.32 7.50
C LEU A 194 0.07 12.22 8.72
N GLY A 195 -0.21 10.99 9.17
CA GLY A 195 -1.02 10.79 10.38
C GLY A 195 -0.90 9.40 10.97
N SER A 196 -1.00 9.30 12.29
CA SER A 196 -0.93 8.04 13.02
C SER A 196 -2.07 7.90 14.03
N GLU A 197 -2.52 6.67 14.29
CA GLU A 197 -3.54 6.42 15.31
C GLU A 197 -2.86 6.33 16.68
N ARG A 198 -3.53 6.80 17.73
CA ARG A 198 -3.05 6.64 19.11
C ARG A 198 -3.05 5.15 19.47
N PHE A 199 -1.90 4.50 19.35
CA PHE A 199 -1.74 3.06 19.65
C PHE A 199 -1.25 2.79 21.08
N ALA A 200 -1.44 1.55 21.57
CA ALA A 200 -1.00 1.07 22.89
C ALA A 200 0.53 1.14 23.10
N VAL A 201 1.30 1.14 22.01
CA VAL A 201 2.74 1.49 22.02
C VAL A 201 2.92 2.80 21.27
N ALA A 202 2.35 3.88 21.81
CA ALA A 202 2.36 5.21 21.21
C ALA A 202 3.78 5.69 20.84
N SER A 203 4.83 5.19 21.51
CA SER A 203 6.22 5.50 21.20
C SER A 203 6.68 5.01 19.83
N ASP A 204 6.13 3.90 19.32
CA ASP A 204 6.65 3.27 18.10
C ASP A 204 6.09 3.95 16.85
N ALA A 205 4.77 4.16 16.80
CA ALA A 205 4.11 4.91 15.74
C ALA A 205 4.62 6.36 15.68
N ALA A 206 4.85 6.98 16.85
CA ALA A 206 5.50 8.28 16.97
C ALA A 206 6.89 8.30 16.35
N LEU A 207 7.73 7.32 16.70
CA LEU A 207 9.10 7.22 16.21
C LEU A 207 9.14 7.01 14.69
N VAL A 208 8.24 6.20 14.14
CA VAL A 208 8.09 6.05 12.69
C VAL A 208 7.65 7.38 12.09
N MET A 209 6.60 8.01 12.61
CA MET A 209 6.01 9.21 12.00
C MET A 209 6.96 10.41 12.04
N ALA A 210 7.59 10.68 13.17
CA ALA A 210 8.61 11.71 13.30
C ALA A 210 9.82 11.42 12.38
N GLY A 211 10.22 10.14 12.28
CA GLY A 211 11.26 9.71 11.36
C GLY A 211 10.91 9.98 9.90
N VAL A 212 9.71 9.58 9.46
CA VAL A 212 9.20 9.83 8.10
C VAL A 212 9.15 11.33 7.81
N ARG A 213 8.61 12.12 8.73
CA ARG A 213 8.52 13.58 8.55
C ARG A 213 9.91 14.19 8.37
N ASN A 214 10.85 13.89 9.27
CA ASN A 214 12.18 14.48 9.23
C ASN A 214 12.94 14.05 7.96
N ASP A 215 12.80 12.79 7.54
CA ASP A 215 13.45 12.28 6.34
C ASP A 215 12.83 12.89 5.06
N LEU A 216 11.52 13.08 5.02
CA LEU A 216 10.85 13.79 3.92
C LEU A 216 11.26 15.26 3.85
N GLN A 217 11.36 15.94 5.00
CA GLN A 217 11.86 17.31 5.08
C GLN A 217 13.32 17.42 4.59
N ALA A 218 14.16 16.43 4.90
CA ALA A 218 15.52 16.35 4.39
C ALA A 218 15.60 16.11 2.86
N LEU A 219 14.50 15.68 2.23
CA LEU A 219 14.33 15.55 0.78
C LEU A 219 13.59 16.76 0.16
N ASP A 220 13.47 17.87 0.90
CA ASP A 220 12.76 19.10 0.51
C ASP A 220 11.26 18.90 0.24
N TRP A 221 10.59 18.04 1.02
CA TRP A 221 9.13 17.89 0.98
C TRP A 221 8.43 18.75 2.03
N SER A 222 7.33 19.41 1.63
CA SER A 222 6.39 19.98 2.60
C SER A 222 5.61 18.87 3.30
N THR A 223 5.64 18.84 4.63
CA THR A 223 4.95 17.82 5.42
C THR A 223 3.82 18.45 6.23
N HIS A 224 2.61 17.92 6.08
CA HIS A 224 1.43 18.34 6.82
C HIS A 224 0.93 17.21 7.72
N LEU A 225 0.49 17.55 8.92
CA LEU A 225 -0.10 16.60 9.87
C LEU A 225 -1.61 16.85 9.93
N PHE A 226 -2.42 15.78 9.96
CA PHE A 226 -3.88 15.87 10.15
C PHE A 226 -4.38 15.21 11.44
N ASN A 227 -3.48 14.57 12.19
CA ASN A 227 -3.69 14.10 13.55
C ASN A 227 -2.35 14.19 14.31
N GLU A 228 -2.40 14.10 15.64
CA GLU A 228 -1.27 14.42 16.51
C GLU A 228 0.03 13.73 16.12
N ASP A 229 1.11 14.51 16.07
CA ASP A 229 2.47 14.02 16.05
C ASP A 229 3.04 13.99 17.47
N TRP A 230 3.85 12.97 17.74
CA TRP A 230 4.34 12.71 19.08
C TRP A 230 5.87 12.89 19.14
N PRO A 231 6.41 13.62 20.15
CA PRO A 231 5.71 14.18 21.29
C PRO A 231 5.30 15.67 21.13
N ARG A 232 4.00 15.90 20.87
CA ARG A 232 3.18 16.95 21.50
C ARG A 232 3.53 18.44 21.24
N GLU A 233 3.98 18.80 20.05
CA GLU A 233 4.31 20.20 19.73
C GLU A 233 3.22 21.00 18.97
N GLN A 234 2.24 20.34 18.33
CA GLN A 234 1.15 21.05 17.62
C GLN A 234 -0.24 20.60 18.08
N LYS A 235 -1.03 21.56 18.58
CA LYS A 235 -2.49 21.44 18.59
C LYS A 235 -2.96 21.53 17.14
N LEU A 236 -3.48 20.43 16.60
CA LEU A 236 -4.14 20.44 15.30
C LEU A 236 -5.62 20.77 15.50
N ASP A 237 -6.21 21.46 14.53
CA ASP A 237 -7.63 21.80 14.58
C ASP A 237 -8.48 20.55 14.33
N ASP A 238 -9.06 20.00 15.40
CA ASP A 238 -10.05 18.93 15.30
C ASP A 238 -11.31 19.45 14.59
N LYS A 239 -11.57 18.95 13.38
CA LYS A 239 -12.81 19.22 12.63
C LYS A 239 -13.76 18.06 12.80
N THR A 240 -14.82 18.26 13.59
CA THR A 240 -15.92 17.29 13.73
C THR A 240 -17.19 17.79 13.05
N VAL A 241 -17.89 16.92 12.32
CA VAL A 241 -19.19 17.21 11.72
C VAL A 241 -20.29 16.47 12.49
N ASN A 242 -21.31 17.19 12.97
CA ASN A 242 -22.50 16.60 13.59
C ASN A 242 -23.46 16.10 12.51
N VAL A 243 -23.77 14.81 12.50
CA VAL A 243 -24.65 14.18 11.53
C VAL A 243 -25.95 13.75 12.18
N THR A 244 -27.07 14.13 11.57
CA THR A 244 -28.40 13.60 11.87
C THR A 244 -28.88 12.80 10.68
N ALA A 245 -28.90 11.48 10.80
CA ALA A 245 -29.37 10.57 9.77
C ALA A 245 -30.78 10.09 10.11
N THR A 246 -31.71 10.21 9.16
CA THR A 246 -33.08 9.75 9.33
C THR A 246 -33.35 8.62 8.34
N ARG A 247 -33.63 7.42 8.86
CA ARG A 247 -34.03 6.26 8.07
C ARG A 247 -35.53 6.06 8.20
N LYS A 248 -36.23 6.00 7.06
CA LYS A 248 -37.65 5.64 7.01
C LYS A 248 -37.76 4.13 6.84
N GLY A 249 -38.21 3.45 7.89
CA GLY A 249 -38.67 2.05 7.80
C GLY A 249 -40.14 1.99 7.38
N ASP A 250 -40.63 0.79 7.11
CA ASP A 250 -42.00 0.56 6.63
C ASP A 250 -43.09 1.06 7.61
N ARG A 251 -42.77 1.21 8.90
CA ARG A 251 -43.71 1.65 9.95
C ARG A 251 -43.17 2.68 10.94
N TYR A 252 -41.90 3.07 10.86
CA TYR A 252 -41.29 4.03 11.79
C TYR A 252 -40.20 4.86 11.12
N LEU A 253 -39.97 6.05 11.67
CA LEU A 253 -38.83 6.90 11.35
C LEU A 253 -37.78 6.72 12.45
N GLU A 254 -36.61 6.23 12.09
CA GLU A 254 -35.47 6.10 12.98
C GLU A 254 -34.52 7.28 12.73
N THR A 255 -34.30 8.12 13.75
CA THR A 255 -33.34 9.23 13.68
C THR A 255 -32.12 8.92 14.53
N SER A 256 -30.96 8.85 13.91
CA SER A 256 -29.65 8.65 14.54
C SER A 256 -28.87 9.97 14.55
N LYS A 257 -28.26 10.33 15.68
CA LYS A 257 -27.35 11.48 15.80
C LYS A 257 -25.96 10.99 16.22
N TYR A 258 -24.93 11.42 15.51
CA TYR A 258 -23.54 11.08 15.83
C TYR A 258 -22.58 12.12 15.27
N GLN A 259 -21.35 12.13 15.80
CA GLN A 259 -20.26 12.95 15.32
C GLN A 259 -19.34 12.14 14.42
N ILE A 260 -18.80 12.78 13.39
CA ILE A 260 -17.79 12.23 12.51
C ILE A 260 -16.53 13.10 12.59
N GLU A 261 -15.39 12.48 12.84
CA GLU A 261 -14.07 13.10 12.68
C GLU A 261 -13.83 13.37 11.18
N TRP A 262 -13.49 14.61 10.85
CA TRP A 262 -13.42 15.11 9.48
C TRP A 262 -12.08 15.77 9.13
N SER A 263 -11.13 15.85 10.06
CA SER A 263 -9.86 16.56 9.86
C SER A 263 -9.05 15.92 8.76
N PHE A 264 -9.07 14.59 8.64
CA PHE A 264 -8.38 13.90 7.55
C PHE A 264 -8.89 14.30 6.16
N ILE A 265 -10.21 14.18 5.93
CA ILE A 265 -10.84 14.52 4.65
C ILE A 265 -10.61 16.00 4.32
N SER A 266 -10.79 16.88 5.32
CA SER A 266 -10.54 18.31 5.14
C SER A 266 -9.07 18.59 4.81
N SER A 267 -8.13 17.92 5.46
CA SER A 267 -6.70 18.15 5.28
C SER A 267 -6.21 17.62 3.94
N TRP A 268 -6.70 16.46 3.49
CA TRP A 268 -6.38 15.96 2.15
C TRP A 268 -6.90 16.93 1.10
N ASN A 269 -8.17 17.33 1.18
CA ASN A 269 -8.75 18.28 0.24
C ASN A 269 -7.94 19.60 0.19
N PHE A 270 -7.69 20.20 1.36
CA PHE A 270 -6.99 21.48 1.46
C PHE A 270 -5.54 21.42 0.96
N ASN A 271 -4.79 20.38 1.32
CA ASN A 271 -3.36 20.30 0.99
C ASN A 271 -3.08 19.63 -0.36
N SER A 272 -4.00 18.81 -0.88
CA SER A 272 -3.87 18.03 -2.13
C SER A 272 -2.45 17.41 -2.30
N PRO A 273 -1.99 16.60 -1.34
CA PRO A 273 -0.62 16.11 -1.26
C PRO A 273 -0.27 15.11 -2.37
N ASP A 274 1.02 14.84 -2.57
CA ASP A 274 1.50 13.75 -3.43
C ASP A 274 1.54 12.41 -2.69
N ILE A 275 1.84 12.42 -1.39
CA ILE A 275 1.80 11.23 -0.53
C ILE A 275 0.77 11.43 0.59
N VAL A 276 -0.05 10.42 0.83
CA VAL A 276 -0.80 10.29 2.09
C VAL A 276 -0.31 9.04 2.80
N TYR A 277 0.32 9.21 3.96
CA TYR A 277 0.88 8.12 4.73
C TYR A 277 0.20 8.00 6.10
N VAL A 278 -0.38 6.83 6.36
CA VAL A 278 -1.18 6.58 7.56
C VAL A 278 -0.75 5.29 8.27
N ILE A 279 -0.38 5.41 9.55
CA ILE A 279 -0.15 4.27 10.44
C ILE A 279 -1.37 4.11 11.35
N SER A 280 -2.10 3.01 11.24
CA SER A 280 -3.30 2.82 12.04
C SER A 280 -3.75 1.37 12.10
N HIS A 281 -4.65 1.07 13.03
CA HIS A 281 -5.46 -0.13 12.92
C HIS A 281 -6.51 0.00 11.85
N ALA A 282 -7.30 -1.05 11.66
CA ALA A 282 -8.48 -0.97 10.86
C ALA A 282 -9.72 -0.77 11.72
N SER A 283 -10.57 0.16 11.32
CA SER A 283 -11.93 0.28 11.83
C SER A 283 -12.92 -0.20 10.76
N GLY A 284 -14.04 -0.79 11.20
CA GLY A 284 -15.03 -1.37 10.32
C GLY A 284 -16.42 -0.82 10.57
N TYR A 285 -17.22 -0.67 9.51
CA TYR A 285 -18.63 -0.30 9.59
C TYR A 285 -19.42 -1.07 8.53
N ILE A 286 -20.63 -1.53 8.87
CA ILE A 286 -21.51 -2.24 7.93
C ILE A 286 -22.68 -1.32 7.56
N LYS A 287 -22.91 -1.14 6.26
CA LYS A 287 -24.06 -0.40 5.70
C LYS A 287 -24.64 -1.19 4.55
N ASN A 288 -25.95 -1.45 4.58
CA ASN A 288 -26.66 -2.21 3.54
C ASN A 288 -26.00 -3.57 3.21
N GLY A 289 -25.53 -4.29 4.23
CA GLY A 289 -24.85 -5.59 4.05
C GLY A 289 -23.39 -5.50 3.57
N LYS A 290 -22.90 -4.32 3.16
CA LYS A 290 -21.51 -4.10 2.74
C LYS A 290 -20.66 -3.66 3.93
N ARG A 291 -19.48 -4.27 4.09
CA ARG A 291 -18.50 -3.93 5.13
C ARG A 291 -17.48 -2.93 4.58
N TYR A 292 -17.45 -1.74 5.14
CA TYR A 292 -16.46 -0.72 4.86
C TYR A 292 -15.36 -0.78 5.91
N ILE A 293 -14.12 -0.93 5.48
CA ILE A 293 -12.95 -1.00 6.36
C ILE A 293 -12.06 0.21 6.06
N GLY A 294 -11.64 0.91 7.12
CA GLY A 294 -10.84 2.12 7.03
C GLY A 294 -9.65 2.09 7.97
N ALA A 295 -8.74 3.04 7.78
CA ALA A 295 -7.52 3.22 8.57
C ALA A 295 -7.81 4.02 9.86
N GLY A 296 -7.96 3.33 10.97
CA GLY A 296 -8.14 3.88 12.32
C GLY A 296 -9.57 4.29 12.64
N THR A 297 -9.87 4.38 13.93
CA THR A 297 -11.20 4.77 14.43
C THR A 297 -11.48 6.27 14.26
N GLN A 298 -10.42 7.07 14.15
CA GLN A 298 -10.48 8.54 14.09
C GLN A 298 -9.79 9.16 12.88
N LEU A 299 -8.99 8.42 12.11
CA LEU A 299 -8.22 9.01 11.00
C LEU A 299 -8.95 8.87 9.68
N PHE A 300 -9.35 7.65 9.33
CA PHE A 300 -10.01 7.31 8.09
C PHE A 300 -11.26 6.51 8.42
N ALA A 301 -12.19 7.17 9.13
CA ALA A 301 -13.41 6.52 9.56
C ALA A 301 -14.28 6.15 8.35
N PRO A 302 -14.65 4.87 8.15
CA PRO A 302 -15.46 4.44 7.00
C PRO A 302 -16.79 5.20 6.87
N ARG A 303 -17.37 5.59 8.01
CA ARG A 303 -18.58 6.41 8.03
C ARG A 303 -18.38 7.77 7.38
N ALA A 304 -17.25 8.44 7.62
CA ALA A 304 -16.96 9.74 7.02
C ALA A 304 -17.02 9.67 5.50
N PHE A 305 -16.37 8.66 4.92
CA PHE A 305 -16.38 8.43 3.49
C PHE A 305 -17.75 8.03 2.93
N CYS A 306 -18.53 7.24 3.68
CA CYS A 306 -19.91 6.93 3.32
C CYS A 306 -20.79 8.18 3.25
N HIS A 307 -20.60 9.16 4.13
CA HIS A 307 -21.33 10.43 4.11
C HIS A 307 -20.80 11.40 3.06
N TRP A 308 -19.50 11.38 2.79
CA TRP A 308 -18.93 12.14 1.68
C TRP A 308 -19.48 11.66 0.32
N ASN A 309 -19.94 10.41 0.20
CA ASN A 309 -20.59 9.97 -1.03
C ASN A 309 -22.04 10.48 -1.20
N ASP A 310 -22.57 11.26 -0.24
CA ASP A 310 -23.89 11.88 -0.30
C ASP A 310 -23.77 13.33 -0.83
N PRO A 311 -24.26 13.63 -2.05
CA PRO A 311 -24.17 14.98 -2.63
C PRO A 311 -24.86 16.06 -1.79
N GLU A 312 -25.96 15.74 -1.11
CA GLU A 312 -26.66 16.70 -0.26
C GLU A 312 -25.84 17.02 0.99
N PHE A 313 -25.19 16.01 1.57
CA PHE A 313 -24.27 16.18 2.68
C PHE A 313 -23.08 17.05 2.27
N ASN A 314 -22.52 16.79 1.10
CA ASN A 314 -21.38 17.53 0.57
C ASN A 314 -21.69 19.02 0.36
N ALA A 315 -22.84 19.32 -0.25
CA ALA A 315 -23.26 20.70 -0.53
C ALA A 315 -23.44 21.52 0.77
N ARG A 316 -24.01 20.92 1.82
CA ARG A 316 -24.23 21.58 3.12
C ARG A 316 -22.95 21.84 3.90
N HIS A 317 -21.88 21.10 3.60
CA HIS A 317 -20.61 21.15 4.33
C HIS A 317 -19.44 21.58 3.44
N GLU A 318 -19.72 22.23 2.30
CA GLU A 318 -18.73 22.74 1.32
C GLU A 318 -17.67 21.72 0.89
N GLN A 319 -18.06 20.45 0.81
CA GLN A 319 -17.13 19.35 0.60
C GLN A 319 -16.76 19.22 -0.88
N ARG A 320 -15.47 19.06 -1.16
CA ARG A 320 -14.93 18.87 -2.51
C ARG A 320 -13.97 17.68 -2.51
N SER A 321 -13.78 17.05 -3.66
CA SER A 321 -12.65 16.12 -3.86
C SER A 321 -11.33 16.90 -3.78
N PRO A 322 -10.22 16.26 -3.35
CA PRO A 322 -8.91 16.86 -3.51
C PRO A 322 -8.67 17.22 -4.97
N THR A 323 -7.94 18.31 -5.21
CA THR A 323 -7.72 18.85 -6.56
C THR A 323 -6.89 17.89 -7.40
N THR A 324 -6.01 17.13 -6.75
CA THR A 324 -5.16 16.11 -7.38
C THR A 324 -5.16 14.83 -6.56
N PRO A 325 -5.12 13.66 -7.20
CA PRO A 325 -4.93 12.39 -6.50
C PRO A 325 -3.55 12.32 -5.83
N ALA A 326 -3.41 11.45 -4.83
CA ALA A 326 -2.14 11.15 -4.15
C ALA A 326 -1.79 9.65 -4.25
N ILE A 327 -0.57 9.27 -3.85
CA ILE A 327 -0.25 7.88 -3.49
C ILE A 327 -0.64 7.66 -2.04
N PHE A 328 -1.58 6.76 -1.80
CA PHE A 328 -2.03 6.42 -0.45
C PHE A 328 -1.27 5.20 0.06
N LEU A 329 -0.55 5.37 1.17
CA LEU A 329 0.28 4.34 1.80
C LEU A 329 -0.25 4.10 3.21
N THR A 330 -0.63 2.86 3.52
CA THR A 330 -1.04 2.53 4.90
C THR A 330 -0.69 1.11 5.30
N THR A 331 -0.44 0.93 6.59
CA THR A 331 -0.37 -0.39 7.24
C THR A 331 -1.69 -0.85 7.84
N GLY A 332 -2.80 -0.14 7.57
CA GLY A 332 -4.14 -0.50 8.06
C GLY A 332 -4.53 -1.94 7.72
N CYS A 333 -4.80 -2.73 8.76
CA CYS A 333 -5.19 -4.13 8.65
C CYS A 333 -6.36 -4.35 7.69
N THR A 334 -6.29 -5.32 6.77
CA THR A 334 -7.43 -5.74 5.92
C THR A 334 -8.06 -4.65 5.03
N MET A 335 -7.52 -3.43 5.01
CA MET A 335 -8.05 -2.35 4.18
C MET A 335 -7.88 -2.68 2.70
N GLY A 336 -6.82 -3.42 2.36
CA GLY A 336 -6.60 -4.03 1.06
C GLY A 336 -7.41 -5.27 0.77
N ASN A 337 -8.49 -5.59 1.49
CA ASN A 337 -9.36 -6.67 1.01
C ASN A 337 -10.01 -6.20 -0.31
N PRO A 338 -9.94 -6.96 -1.43
CA PRO A 338 -10.56 -6.57 -2.70
C PRO A 338 -12.05 -6.23 -2.59
N GLU A 339 -12.76 -6.81 -1.63
CA GLU A 339 -14.18 -6.56 -1.37
C GLU A 339 -14.46 -5.28 -0.57
N ASN A 340 -13.42 -4.57 -0.11
CA ASN A 340 -13.57 -3.37 0.70
C ASN A 340 -14.05 -2.19 -0.18
N PRO A 341 -15.31 -1.72 -0.05
CA PRO A 341 -15.84 -0.67 -0.92
C PRO A 341 -15.15 0.70 -0.72
N MET A 342 -14.33 0.84 0.33
CA MET A 342 -13.50 2.01 0.53
C MET A 342 -12.43 2.17 -0.55
N LEU A 343 -11.85 1.07 -1.05
CA LEU A 343 -10.85 1.12 -2.13
C LEU A 343 -11.50 1.67 -3.41
N GLU A 344 -12.65 1.10 -3.77
CA GLU A 344 -13.45 1.52 -4.91
C GLU A 344 -13.84 3.00 -4.79
N LEU A 345 -14.33 3.42 -3.63
CA LEU A 345 -14.72 4.80 -3.38
C LEU A 345 -13.54 5.78 -3.54
N MET A 346 -12.36 5.47 -2.99
CA MET A 346 -11.18 6.32 -3.17
C MET A 346 -10.76 6.42 -4.64
N THR A 347 -10.89 5.33 -5.39
CA THR A 347 -10.61 5.27 -6.83
C THR A 347 -11.61 6.09 -7.64
N VAL A 348 -12.92 5.83 -7.51
CA VAL A 348 -14.00 6.52 -8.26
C VAL A 348 -13.94 8.02 -8.06
N LYS A 349 -13.60 8.45 -6.85
CA LYS A 349 -13.60 9.87 -6.49
C LYS A 349 -12.31 10.58 -6.86
N GLY A 350 -11.32 9.85 -7.41
CA GLY A 350 -10.05 10.40 -7.85
C GLY A 350 -9.16 10.88 -6.71
N TRP A 351 -9.29 10.27 -5.53
CA TRP A 351 -8.48 10.65 -4.36
C TRP A 351 -7.10 10.02 -4.42
N ALA A 352 -7.02 8.78 -4.88
CA ALA A 352 -5.78 8.04 -4.96
C ALA A 352 -5.45 7.64 -6.39
N ALA A 353 -4.21 7.86 -6.79
CA ALA A 353 -3.65 7.36 -8.05
C ALA A 353 -3.13 5.93 -7.90
N ALA A 354 -2.63 5.59 -6.71
CA ALA A 354 -2.41 4.22 -6.27
C ALA A 354 -2.60 4.12 -4.75
N ILE A 355 -2.93 2.91 -4.28
CA ILE A 355 -3.15 2.58 -2.88
C ILE A 355 -2.26 1.38 -2.54
N VAL A 356 -1.36 1.52 -1.58
CA VAL A 356 -0.53 0.43 -1.06
C VAL A 356 -1.02 0.09 0.35
N THR A 357 -1.54 -1.12 0.53
CA THR A 357 -2.17 -1.54 1.79
C THR A 357 -2.20 -3.05 1.95
N GLY A 358 -2.50 -3.52 3.16
CA GLY A 358 -2.56 -4.94 3.52
C GLY A 358 -3.93 -5.56 3.25
N THR A 359 -3.96 -6.69 2.54
CA THR A 359 -5.15 -7.55 2.35
C THR A 359 -5.56 -8.26 3.64
N HIS A 360 -4.66 -8.34 4.63
CA HIS A 360 -4.83 -9.05 5.91
C HIS A 360 -4.43 -8.16 7.09
N ASN A 361 -4.62 -8.68 8.31
CA ASN A 361 -4.06 -8.06 9.50
C ASN A 361 -2.53 -7.98 9.38
N THR A 362 -2.00 -6.78 9.48
CA THR A 362 -0.58 -6.50 9.60
C THR A 362 -0.16 -6.68 11.05
N ALA A 363 1.08 -7.12 11.27
CA ALA A 363 1.63 -7.34 12.60
C ALA A 363 2.87 -6.46 12.79
N PRO A 364 3.08 -5.84 13.97
CA PRO A 364 4.22 -4.96 14.23
C PRO A 364 5.51 -5.77 14.51
N LEU A 365 5.73 -6.87 13.79
CA LEU A 365 6.70 -7.90 14.15
C LEU A 365 7.46 -8.40 12.91
N PRO A 366 8.75 -8.76 13.03
CA PRO A 366 9.66 -8.40 14.12
C PRO A 366 9.76 -6.87 14.26
N LEU A 367 9.75 -6.36 15.49
CA LEU A 367 9.46 -4.95 15.77
C LEU A 367 10.38 -3.97 15.03
N PHE A 368 11.70 -4.13 15.17
CA PHE A 368 12.65 -3.23 14.50
C PHE A 368 12.58 -3.30 12.98
N ALA A 369 12.39 -4.50 12.41
CA ALA A 369 12.23 -4.66 10.98
C ALA A 369 10.93 -3.98 10.47
N ALA A 370 9.83 -4.13 11.22
CA ALA A 370 8.56 -3.49 10.91
C ALA A 370 8.67 -1.95 10.98
N ILE A 371 9.20 -1.40 12.08
CA ILE A 371 9.42 0.05 12.25
C ILE A 371 10.24 0.64 11.08
N ARG A 372 11.34 -0.03 10.71
CA ARG A 372 12.20 0.43 9.62
C ARG A 372 11.51 0.34 8.27
N ALA A 373 10.78 -0.74 8.00
CA ALA A 373 10.03 -0.90 6.76
C ALA A 373 8.93 0.17 6.64
N GLU A 374 8.18 0.41 7.71
CA GLU A 374 7.16 1.45 7.77
C GLU A 374 7.75 2.84 7.51
N ARG A 375 8.88 3.17 8.15
CA ARG A 375 9.58 4.45 7.90
C ARG A 375 10.10 4.56 6.47
N SER A 376 10.63 3.48 5.89
CA SER A 376 11.29 3.50 4.58
C SER A 376 10.30 3.53 3.41
N ALA A 377 9.10 2.98 3.58
CA ALA A 377 8.10 2.85 2.52
C ALA A 377 7.77 4.18 1.79
N PRO A 378 7.40 5.28 2.49
CA PRO A 378 7.16 6.56 1.83
C PRO A 378 8.45 7.18 1.29
N LEU A 379 9.61 6.89 1.88
CA LEU A 379 10.89 7.47 1.51
C LEU A 379 11.43 6.92 0.20
N TYR A 380 11.25 5.63 -0.07
CA TYR A 380 11.61 5.04 -1.36
C TYR A 380 10.92 5.75 -2.53
N PHE A 381 9.62 6.00 -2.39
CA PHE A 381 8.85 6.71 -3.40
C PHE A 381 9.28 8.18 -3.49
N ALA A 382 9.47 8.83 -2.34
CA ALA A 382 9.93 10.21 -2.27
C ALA A 382 11.33 10.42 -2.89
N ALA A 383 12.19 9.39 -2.83
CA ALA A 383 13.52 9.35 -3.43
C ALA A 383 13.49 9.06 -4.95
N GLY A 384 12.32 9.02 -5.57
CA GLY A 384 12.17 8.93 -7.03
C GLY A 384 11.96 7.52 -7.58
N LEU A 385 11.82 6.50 -6.73
CA LEU A 385 11.36 5.19 -7.18
C LEU A 385 9.90 5.23 -7.63
N THR A 386 9.52 4.31 -8.51
CA THR A 386 8.10 4.08 -8.79
C THR A 386 7.37 3.49 -7.58
N VAL A 387 6.04 3.55 -7.55
CA VAL A 387 5.24 2.94 -6.48
C VAL A 387 5.58 1.45 -6.33
N GLY A 388 5.68 0.74 -7.45
CA GLY A 388 6.04 -0.67 -7.50
C GLY A 388 7.46 -0.96 -7.02
N GLN A 389 8.45 -0.18 -7.47
CA GLN A 389 9.83 -0.32 -6.97
C GLN A 389 9.91 -0.05 -5.47
N SER A 390 9.21 0.97 -4.97
CA SER A 390 9.16 1.33 -3.55
C SER A 390 8.56 0.22 -2.70
N HIS A 391 7.48 -0.39 -3.19
CA HIS A 391 6.85 -1.55 -2.56
C HIS A 391 7.83 -2.74 -2.46
N HIS A 392 8.49 -3.12 -3.55
CA HIS A 392 9.45 -4.23 -3.53
C HIS A 392 10.70 -3.90 -2.69
N ALA A 393 11.20 -2.67 -2.73
CA ALA A 393 12.33 -2.23 -1.91
C ALA A 393 12.00 -2.36 -0.42
N THR A 394 10.78 -1.97 -0.02
CA THR A 394 10.25 -2.12 1.33
C THR A 394 10.16 -3.58 1.75
N LEU A 395 9.52 -4.43 0.94
CA LEU A 395 9.40 -5.87 1.23
C LEU A 395 10.78 -6.53 1.34
N ASN A 396 11.70 -6.21 0.44
CA ASN A 396 13.04 -6.78 0.44
C ASN A 396 13.86 -6.33 1.68
N ALA A 397 13.78 -5.06 2.05
CA ALA A 397 14.41 -4.54 3.26
C ALA A 397 13.82 -5.21 4.52
N TYR A 398 12.49 -5.28 4.61
CA TYR A 398 11.81 -5.97 5.70
C TYR A 398 12.22 -7.44 5.82
N LEU A 399 12.29 -8.17 4.69
CA LEU A 399 12.71 -9.57 4.65
C LEU A 399 14.15 -9.78 5.13
N LYS A 400 15.07 -8.89 4.72
CA LYS A 400 16.48 -8.91 5.14
C LYS A 400 16.62 -8.62 6.63
N ASP A 401 16.05 -7.50 7.10
CA ASP A 401 16.13 -7.07 8.49
C ASP A 401 15.46 -8.09 9.43
N SER A 402 14.32 -8.67 9.02
CA SER A 402 13.62 -9.69 9.82
C SER A 402 14.34 -11.04 9.89
N ASN A 403 15.30 -11.33 9.01
CA ASN A 403 16.12 -12.54 9.08
C ASN A 403 17.36 -12.36 9.97
N TRP A 404 17.69 -11.14 10.36
CA TRP A 404 18.92 -10.82 11.08
C TRP A 404 18.84 -11.09 12.59
N ASP A 405 17.64 -11.24 13.15
CA ASP A 405 17.42 -11.66 14.53
C ASP A 405 17.05 -13.16 14.61
N PRO A 406 18.03 -14.08 14.73
CA PRO A 406 17.77 -15.51 14.81
C PRO A 406 17.00 -15.91 16.08
N GLY A 407 17.03 -15.09 17.14
CA GLY A 407 16.26 -15.31 18.36
C GLY A 407 14.75 -15.25 18.10
N ASN A 408 14.32 -14.31 17.27
CA ASN A 408 12.91 -14.20 16.87
C ASN A 408 12.43 -15.37 16.00
N TRP A 409 13.30 -15.97 15.19
CA TRP A 409 12.97 -17.09 14.30
C TRP A 409 12.88 -18.43 15.02
N LEU A 410 13.80 -18.69 15.95
CA LEU A 410 13.93 -19.98 16.61
C LEU A 410 13.02 -20.11 17.84
N LEU A 411 12.69 -19.00 18.51
CA LEU A 411 12.00 -19.04 19.80
C LEU A 411 10.49 -18.76 19.70
N TYR A 412 10.00 -18.18 18.59
CA TYR A 412 8.64 -17.67 18.50
C TYR A 412 7.95 -18.01 17.17
N PRO A 413 7.21 -19.14 17.09
CA PRO A 413 6.44 -19.51 15.90
C PRO A 413 5.47 -18.42 15.40
N TRP A 414 4.97 -17.56 16.30
CA TRP A 414 4.12 -16.42 15.96
C TRP A 414 4.85 -15.31 15.18
N ALA A 415 6.17 -15.17 15.34
CA ALA A 415 6.96 -14.20 14.57
C ALA A 415 7.07 -14.60 13.09
N LYS A 416 7.19 -15.91 12.80
CA LYS A 416 7.11 -16.45 11.44
C LYS A 416 5.74 -16.16 10.80
N LYS A 417 4.66 -16.40 11.56
CA LYS A 417 3.28 -16.10 11.13
C LYS A 417 3.15 -14.61 10.78
N ALA A 418 3.55 -13.71 11.68
CA ALA A 418 3.52 -12.26 11.47
C ALA A 418 4.32 -11.80 10.25
N LYS A 419 5.53 -12.32 10.07
CA LYS A 419 6.37 -12.03 8.91
C LYS A 419 5.68 -12.36 7.59
N LEU A 420 5.08 -13.55 7.52
CA LEU A 420 4.35 -14.01 6.33
C LEU A 420 3.10 -13.15 6.08
N GLN A 421 2.39 -12.71 7.12
CA GLN A 421 1.25 -11.79 6.96
C GLN A 421 1.68 -10.47 6.31
N ASN A 422 2.77 -9.87 6.79
CA ASN A 422 3.24 -8.58 6.30
C ASN A 422 3.73 -8.66 4.86
N VAL A 423 4.47 -9.72 4.51
CA VAL A 423 5.06 -9.87 3.17
C VAL A 423 4.00 -10.27 2.14
N LEU A 424 3.18 -11.26 2.46
CA LEU A 424 2.20 -11.78 1.51
C LEU A 424 0.96 -10.90 1.40
N GLY A 425 0.64 -10.14 2.45
CA GLY A 425 -0.57 -9.32 2.51
C GLY A 425 -0.46 -7.96 1.85
N LEU A 426 0.74 -7.38 1.69
CA LEU A 426 0.89 -6.04 1.14
C LEU A 426 0.65 -6.06 -0.38
N THR A 427 -0.25 -5.22 -0.88
CA THR A 427 -0.66 -5.17 -2.30
C THR A 427 -0.70 -3.72 -2.80
N ILE A 428 -0.49 -3.53 -4.10
CA ILE A 428 -0.64 -2.26 -4.80
C ILE A 428 -1.93 -2.30 -5.62
N TYR A 429 -2.84 -1.38 -5.32
CA TYR A 429 -4.00 -1.10 -6.16
C TYR A 429 -3.73 0.13 -7.03
N GLY A 430 -3.76 -0.04 -8.35
CA GLY A 430 -3.40 0.98 -9.33
C GLY A 430 -2.16 0.63 -10.15
N ASP A 431 -1.68 1.62 -10.89
CA ASP A 431 -0.53 1.50 -11.79
C ASP A 431 0.80 1.48 -11.01
N PRO A 432 1.59 0.40 -11.09
CA PRO A 432 2.83 0.27 -10.32
C PRO A 432 3.98 1.13 -10.86
N SER A 433 3.91 1.67 -12.09
CA SER A 433 5.02 2.46 -12.68
C SER A 433 4.92 3.96 -12.41
N ILE A 434 3.90 4.41 -11.65
CA ILE A 434 3.76 5.81 -11.24
C ILE A 434 5.01 6.26 -10.47
N SER A 435 5.54 7.44 -10.79
CA SER A 435 6.76 8.02 -10.20
C SER A 435 6.62 9.52 -9.92
N MET A 436 7.62 10.09 -9.25
CA MET A 436 7.73 11.53 -8.98
C MET A 436 8.56 12.29 -10.05
N GLU A 437 8.87 11.66 -11.18
CA GLU A 437 9.84 12.16 -12.18
C GLU A 437 9.55 13.59 -12.67
N ASN A 438 8.27 13.99 -12.74
CA ASN A 438 7.85 15.32 -13.21
C ASN A 438 7.72 16.39 -12.10
N ARG A 439 8.20 16.12 -10.87
CA ARG A 439 8.05 17.02 -9.72
C ARG A 439 9.33 17.74 -9.40
N SER A 440 9.27 19.05 -9.23
CA SER A 440 10.39 19.88 -8.79
C SER A 440 10.53 19.84 -7.26
N SER A 441 11.73 20.07 -6.73
CA SER A 441 11.90 20.40 -5.31
C SER A 441 11.17 21.70 -4.96
N VAL A 442 10.83 21.90 -3.68
CA VAL A 442 10.31 23.19 -3.20
C VAL A 442 11.44 24.22 -3.33
N GLN A 443 11.18 25.36 -3.98
CA GLN A 443 12.13 26.48 -4.07
C GLN A 443 12.13 27.33 -2.80
#